data_AF-A0A832TKD5-F1
#
_entry.id   AF-A0A832TKD5-F1
#
_cell.length_a   1.000
_cell.length_b   1.000
_cell.length_c   1.000
_cell.angle_alpha   90.00
_cell.angle_beta   90.00
_cell.angle_gamma   90.00
#
_symmetry.space_group_name_H-M   'P 1'
#
loop_
_entity.id
_entity.type
_entity.pdbx_description
1 polymer ?
#
loop_
_entity_poly.entity_id
_entity_poly.type
_entity_poly.pdbx_seq_one_letter_code
_entity_poly.pdbx_strand_id
1 'polypeptide(L)'
;RLTDEELDKYNQYNEVVEQLDYEFDQLEQLGQDVFDLRLELKLSKDKIKSGNFNMVQIYLDGLTPRVLKMWDKLGKKPKKLEIKLLDAADIDEAVKKAKEEKAKKEKEAAAKGPSPSAEKEEEKKELTPEQITQYQDQIKELQGQVDTAIGRADKTAANELFNELPGIVAKLPDAKKKEWKPKLDELKKKIDGLG
;
A
#
# COMPACT_ATOMS: atom_id res chain seq x y z
N ARG A 1 -1.04 19.97 -3.64
CA ARG A 1 -1.10 20.04 -5.12
C ARG A 1 0.27 19.62 -5.59
N LEU A 2 0.36 18.59 -6.44
CA LEU A 2 1.64 18.10 -6.94
C LEU A 2 2.23 19.12 -7.93
N THR A 3 3.56 19.25 -7.95
CA THR A 3 4.28 20.00 -8.99
C THR A 3 4.30 19.21 -10.30
N ASP A 4 4.62 19.87 -11.41
CA ASP A 4 4.73 19.21 -12.72
C ASP A 4 5.82 18.11 -12.69
N GLU A 5 6.92 18.32 -11.97
CA GLU A 5 7.96 17.31 -11.75
C GLU A 5 7.48 16.10 -10.94
N GLU A 6 6.60 16.32 -9.96
CA GLU A 6 6.00 15.24 -9.16
C GLU A 6 4.97 14.44 -9.96
N LEU A 7 4.25 15.11 -10.87
CA LEU A 7 3.35 14.45 -11.82
C LEU A 7 4.12 13.57 -12.82
N ASP A 8 5.25 14.05 -13.34
CA ASP A 8 6.11 13.26 -14.22
C ASP A 8 6.65 12.03 -13.50
N LYS A 9 7.17 12.20 -12.28
CA LYS A 9 7.63 11.08 -11.44
C LYS A 9 6.52 10.08 -11.15
N TYR A 10 5.32 10.56 -10.85
CA TYR A 10 4.16 9.70 -10.62
C TYR A 10 3.87 8.80 -11.84
N ASN A 11 3.84 9.39 -13.03
CA ASN A 11 3.60 8.64 -14.27
C ASN A 11 4.73 7.64 -14.56
N GLN A 12 5.99 8.09 -14.48
CA GLN A 12 7.16 7.25 -14.71
C GLN A 12 7.19 6.05 -13.76
N TYR A 13 6.96 6.27 -12.47
CA TYR A 13 6.99 5.17 -11.51
C TYR A 13 5.81 4.21 -11.67
N ASN A 14 4.62 4.70 -12.04
CA ASN A 14 3.51 3.82 -12.35
C ASN A 14 3.81 2.93 -13.57
N GLU A 15 4.36 3.49 -14.65
CA GLU A 15 4.74 2.70 -15.83
C GLU A 15 5.75 1.60 -15.49
N VAL A 16 6.81 1.94 -14.73
CA VAL A 16 7.82 0.96 -14.30
C VAL A 16 7.19 -0.13 -13.44
N VAL A 17 6.31 0.25 -12.52
CA VAL A 17 5.68 -0.68 -11.59
C VAL A 17 4.69 -1.60 -12.29
N GLU A 18 3.92 -1.10 -13.27
CA GLU A 18 3.04 -1.93 -14.10
C GLU A 18 3.83 -2.91 -14.96
N GLN A 19 4.94 -2.44 -15.56
CA GLN A 19 5.85 -3.31 -16.31
C GLN A 19 6.41 -4.43 -15.42
N LEU A 20 6.90 -4.10 -14.22
CA LEU A 20 7.44 -5.09 -13.28
C LEU A 20 6.37 -6.10 -12.83
N ASP A 21 5.13 -5.67 -12.60
CA ASP A 21 4.03 -6.56 -12.24
C ASP A 21 3.76 -7.57 -13.36
N TYR A 22 3.76 -7.11 -14.61
CA TYR A 22 3.61 -7.98 -15.78
C TYR A 22 4.80 -8.93 -15.97
N GLU A 23 6.02 -8.50 -15.65
CA GLU A 23 7.19 -9.38 -15.64
C GLU A 23 7.07 -10.46 -14.57
N PHE A 24 6.49 -10.15 -13.41
CA PHE A 24 6.27 -11.13 -12.34
C PHE A 24 5.28 -12.21 -12.75
N ASP A 25 4.19 -11.83 -13.43
CA ASP A 25 3.27 -12.81 -14.01
C ASP A 25 3.99 -13.78 -14.97
N GLN A 26 4.91 -13.26 -15.80
CA GLN A 26 5.69 -14.09 -16.73
C GLN A 26 6.69 -14.99 -16.00
N LEU A 27 7.40 -14.45 -14.99
CA LEU A 27 8.34 -15.22 -14.19
C LEU A 27 7.63 -16.35 -13.42
N GLU A 28 6.45 -16.07 -12.88
CA GLU A 28 5.59 -17.05 -12.20
C GLU A 28 5.11 -18.16 -13.15
N GLN A 29 4.70 -17.80 -14.37
CA GLN A 29 4.39 -18.77 -15.43
C GLN A 29 5.60 -19.63 -15.83
N LEU A 30 6.80 -19.12 -15.66
CA LEU A 30 8.06 -19.85 -15.87
C LEU A 30 8.53 -20.62 -14.63
N GLY A 31 7.71 -20.67 -13.58
CA GLY A 31 7.97 -21.41 -12.34
C GLY A 31 8.99 -20.75 -11.43
N GLN A 32 9.25 -19.45 -11.58
CA GLN A 32 10.04 -18.69 -10.61
C GLN A 32 9.17 -18.21 -9.46
N ASP A 33 9.70 -18.26 -8.25
CA ASP A 33 9.06 -17.64 -7.09
C ASP A 33 9.27 -16.13 -7.13
N VAL A 34 8.16 -15.41 -7.21
CA VAL A 34 8.11 -13.94 -7.26
C VAL A 34 7.40 -13.34 -6.06
N PHE A 35 7.07 -14.13 -5.03
CA PHE A 35 6.26 -13.68 -3.89
C PHE A 35 6.89 -12.46 -3.18
N ASP A 36 8.16 -12.58 -2.82
CA ASP A 36 8.90 -11.49 -2.15
C ASP A 36 8.98 -10.22 -3.02
N LEU A 37 9.17 -10.41 -4.33
CA LEU A 37 9.26 -9.30 -5.29
C LEU A 37 7.92 -8.59 -5.44
N ARG A 38 6.81 -9.34 -5.46
CA ARG A 38 5.46 -8.77 -5.46
C ARG A 38 5.17 -8.00 -4.19
N LEU A 39 5.65 -8.46 -3.04
CA LEU A 39 5.51 -7.74 -1.77
C LEU A 39 6.26 -6.39 -1.82
N GLU A 40 7.51 -6.38 -2.28
CA GLU A 40 8.31 -5.16 -2.47
C GLU A 40 7.69 -4.19 -3.50
N LEU A 41 7.17 -4.72 -4.61
CA LEU A 41 6.48 -3.93 -5.61
C LEU A 41 5.18 -3.32 -5.07
N LYS A 42 4.45 -4.04 -4.21
CA LYS A 42 3.27 -3.51 -3.53
C LYS A 42 3.61 -2.35 -2.60
N LEU A 43 4.71 -2.44 -1.85
CA LEU A 43 5.19 -1.32 -1.03
C LEU A 43 5.52 -0.09 -1.89
N SER A 44 6.15 -0.32 -3.05
CA SER A 44 6.43 0.75 -4.03
C SER A 44 5.12 1.39 -4.53
N LYS A 45 4.12 0.60 -4.93
CA LYS A 45 2.77 1.06 -5.32
C LYS A 45 2.13 1.94 -4.25
N ASP A 46 2.22 1.52 -2.99
CA ASP A 46 1.63 2.26 -1.87
C ASP A 46 2.36 3.59 -1.62
N LYS A 47 3.68 3.64 -1.79
CA LYS A 47 4.46 4.89 -1.67
C LYS A 47 4.26 5.85 -2.85
N ILE A 48 4.01 5.34 -4.07
CA ILE A 48 3.61 6.19 -5.21
C ILE A 48 2.30 6.91 -4.89
N LYS A 49 1.30 6.17 -4.38
CA LYS A 49 -0.02 6.75 -4.00
C LYS A 49 0.10 7.81 -2.91
N SER A 50 1.05 7.65 -1.98
CA SER A 50 1.31 8.63 -0.93
C SER A 50 2.20 9.80 -1.38
N GLY A 51 2.67 9.81 -2.64
CA GLY A 51 3.59 10.83 -3.16
C GLY A 51 5.01 10.77 -2.60
N ASN A 52 5.40 9.65 -1.94
CA ASN A 52 6.75 9.51 -1.39
C ASN A 52 7.70 8.90 -2.43
N PHE A 53 8.06 9.70 -3.41
CA PHE A 53 8.84 9.28 -4.58
C PHE A 53 10.28 8.85 -4.26
N ASN A 54 10.89 9.42 -3.23
CA ASN A 54 12.25 9.03 -2.82
C ASN A 54 12.28 7.57 -2.34
N MET A 55 11.27 7.15 -1.58
CA MET A 55 11.17 5.75 -1.12
C MET A 55 10.82 4.80 -2.26
N VAL A 56 9.97 5.24 -3.20
CA VAL A 56 9.68 4.46 -4.42
C VAL A 56 10.96 4.17 -5.18
N GLN A 57 11.80 5.19 -5.39
CA GLN A 57 13.08 5.03 -6.07
C GLN A 57 13.97 4.01 -5.37
N ILE A 58 14.15 4.11 -4.04
CA ILE A 58 14.98 3.17 -3.28
C ILE A 58 14.48 1.73 -3.43
N TYR A 59 13.17 1.52 -3.39
CA TYR A 59 12.60 0.18 -3.57
C TYR A 59 12.77 -0.34 -4.99
N LEU A 60 12.54 0.49 -6.00
CA LEU A 60 12.73 0.10 -7.40
C LEU A 60 14.20 -0.15 -7.75
N ASP A 61 15.14 0.63 -7.21
CA ASP A 61 16.58 0.47 -7.40
C ASP A 61 17.09 -0.85 -6.80
N GLY A 62 16.48 -1.32 -5.70
CA GLY A 62 16.76 -2.65 -5.13
C GLY A 62 16.07 -3.79 -5.87
N LEU A 63 14.84 -3.57 -6.33
CA LEU A 63 13.99 -4.57 -6.96
C LEU A 63 14.46 -4.91 -8.39
N THR A 64 14.59 -3.89 -9.24
CA THR A 64 14.93 -4.04 -10.67
C THR A 64 16.15 -4.92 -10.96
N PRO A 65 17.31 -4.77 -10.29
CA PRO A 65 18.47 -5.64 -10.55
C PRO A 65 18.24 -7.09 -10.14
N ARG A 66 17.35 -7.37 -9.17
CA ARG A 66 16.98 -8.75 -8.81
C ARG A 66 16.14 -9.39 -9.90
N VAL A 67 15.18 -8.64 -10.45
CA VAL A 67 14.33 -9.05 -11.58
C VAL A 67 15.18 -9.38 -12.80
N LEU A 68 16.11 -8.48 -13.17
CA LEU A 68 17.06 -8.70 -14.26
C LEU A 68 17.90 -9.97 -14.05
N LYS A 69 18.43 -10.19 -12.85
CA LYS A 69 19.19 -11.41 -12.54
C LYS A 69 18.38 -12.70 -12.71
N MET A 70 17.07 -12.68 -12.46
CA MET A 70 16.23 -13.86 -12.70
C MET A 70 16.02 -14.11 -14.18
N TRP A 71 15.79 -13.06 -14.96
CA TRP A 71 15.72 -13.16 -16.42
C TRP A 71 17.02 -13.66 -17.05
N ASP A 72 18.16 -13.13 -16.60
CA ASP A 72 19.48 -13.57 -17.03
C ASP A 72 19.72 -15.05 -16.72
N LYS A 73 19.32 -15.52 -15.52
CA LYS A 73 19.40 -16.94 -15.13
C LYS A 73 18.53 -17.84 -16.02
N LEU A 74 17.38 -17.34 -16.45
CA LEU A 74 16.47 -18.06 -17.34
C LEU A 74 16.94 -18.02 -18.81
N GLY A 75 17.91 -17.18 -19.15
CA GLY A 75 18.35 -16.94 -20.53
C GLY A 75 17.25 -16.36 -21.42
N LYS A 76 16.22 -15.74 -20.82
CA LYS A 76 15.05 -15.18 -21.50
C LYS A 76 14.97 -13.69 -21.21
N LYS A 77 14.33 -12.93 -22.10
CA LYS A 77 14.05 -11.51 -21.88
C LYS A 77 12.57 -11.32 -21.51
N PRO A 78 12.26 -10.40 -20.58
CA PRO A 78 10.88 -10.06 -20.27
C PRO A 78 10.16 -9.53 -21.51
N LYS A 79 8.90 -9.93 -21.69
CA LYS A 79 8.02 -9.25 -22.65
C LYS A 79 7.67 -7.88 -22.08
N LYS A 80 7.79 -6.84 -22.91
CA LYS A 80 7.31 -5.51 -22.57
C LYS A 80 5.79 -5.48 -22.60
N LEU A 81 5.20 -4.81 -21.63
CA LEU A 81 3.79 -4.51 -21.56
C LEU A 81 3.47 -3.58 -22.73
N GLU A 82 2.71 -4.08 -23.71
CA GLU A 82 2.11 -3.24 -24.74
C GLU A 82 0.88 -2.57 -24.13
N ILE A 83 0.99 -1.27 -23.79
CA ILE A 83 -0.16 -0.48 -23.35
C ILE A 83 -1.14 -0.40 -24.52
N LYS A 84 -2.14 -1.29 -24.55
CA LYS A 84 -3.35 -1.07 -25.34
C LYS A 84 -4.11 0.04 -24.63
N LEU A 85 -3.95 1.27 -25.11
CA LEU A 85 -4.87 2.36 -24.78
C LEU A 85 -6.28 1.82 -25.01
N LEU A 86 -7.05 1.62 -23.94
CA LEU A 86 -8.47 1.33 -24.06
C LEU A 86 -9.10 2.54 -24.77
N ASP A 87 -9.67 2.33 -25.95
CA ASP A 87 -10.43 3.36 -26.64
C ASP A 87 -11.59 3.80 -25.72
N ALA A 88 -11.89 5.11 -25.69
CA ALA A 88 -12.87 5.71 -24.79
C ALA A 88 -14.25 5.01 -24.80
N ALA A 89 -14.57 4.27 -25.86
CA ALA A 89 -15.77 3.45 -26.02
C ALA A 89 -15.92 2.35 -24.94
N ASP A 90 -14.82 1.72 -24.49
CA ASP A 90 -14.88 0.65 -23.48
C ASP A 90 -15.17 1.19 -22.07
N ILE A 91 -14.76 2.43 -21.79
CA ILE A 91 -15.08 3.12 -20.53
C ILE A 91 -16.56 3.49 -20.48
N ASP A 92 -17.14 3.94 -21.60
CA ASP A 92 -18.57 4.27 -21.67
C ASP A 92 -19.47 3.03 -21.49
N GLU A 93 -19.09 1.87 -22.02
CA GLU A 93 -19.84 0.62 -21.78
C GLU A 93 -19.78 0.16 -20.32
N ALA A 94 -18.62 0.28 -19.67
CA ALA A 94 -18.47 -0.07 -18.25
C ALA A 94 -19.27 0.88 -17.34
N VAL A 95 -19.26 2.19 -17.64
CA VAL A 95 -20.06 3.19 -16.90
C VAL A 95 -21.56 3.00 -17.13
N LYS A 96 -21.97 2.62 -18.35
CA LYS A 96 -23.37 2.34 -18.67
C LYS A 96 -23.89 1.10 -17.93
N LYS A 97 -23.15 0.00 -17.94
CA LYS A 97 -23.51 -1.22 -17.16
C LYS A 97 -23.57 -0.94 -15.66
N ALA A 98 -22.63 -0.15 -15.12
CA ALA A 98 -22.65 0.24 -13.71
C ALA A 98 -23.84 1.14 -13.33
N LYS A 99 -24.30 2.01 -14.23
CA LYS A 99 -25.52 2.82 -14.03
C LYS A 99 -26.80 1.98 -14.12
N GLU A 100 -26.85 1.01 -15.03
CA GLU A 100 -28.01 0.12 -15.20
C GLU A 100 -28.18 -0.85 -14.02
N GLU A 101 -27.09 -1.36 -13.43
CA GLU A 101 -27.16 -2.17 -12.20
C GLU A 101 -27.59 -1.37 -10.97
N LYS A 102 -27.16 -0.10 -10.84
CA LYS A 102 -27.62 0.78 -9.75
C LYS A 102 -29.11 1.10 -9.87
N ALA A 103 -29.60 1.37 -11.08
CA ALA A 103 -31.01 1.65 -11.33
C ALA A 103 -31.93 0.43 -11.06
N LYS A 104 -31.44 -0.81 -11.26
CA LYS A 104 -32.18 -2.02 -10.87
C LYS A 104 -32.22 -2.20 -9.35
N LYS A 105 -31.11 -1.98 -8.65
CA LYS A 105 -31.04 -2.10 -7.17
C LYS A 105 -31.88 -1.04 -6.45
N GLU A 106 -32.03 0.14 -7.02
CA GLU A 106 -32.81 1.24 -6.43
C GLU A 106 -34.34 1.01 -6.52
N LYS A 107 -34.82 0.28 -7.54
CA LYS A 107 -36.23 -0.12 -7.65
C LYS A 107 -36.64 -1.29 -6.74
N GLU A 108 -35.69 -2.16 -6.38
CA GLU A 108 -35.95 -3.26 -5.42
C GLU A 108 -35.90 -2.79 -3.94
N ALA A 109 -35.19 -1.70 -3.65
CA ALA A 109 -35.03 -1.17 -2.29
C ALA A 109 -36.26 -0.39 -1.76
N ALA A 110 -37.22 -0.01 -2.61
CA ALA A 110 -38.37 0.80 -2.20
C ALA A 110 -39.58 0.00 -1.65
N ALA A 111 -39.55 -1.34 -1.68
CA ALA A 111 -40.71 -2.17 -1.33
C ALA A 111 -40.64 -2.88 0.04
N LYS A 112 -39.57 -2.73 0.82
CA LYS A 112 -39.49 -3.31 2.18
C LYS A 112 -38.86 -2.34 3.17
N GLY A 113 -39.71 -1.81 4.06
CA GLY A 113 -39.30 -1.11 5.30
C GLY A 113 -38.67 -2.06 6.34
N PRO A 114 -38.37 -1.58 7.57
CA PRO A 114 -36.99 -1.47 8.06
C PRO A 114 -36.50 -2.58 9.00
N SER A 115 -35.15 -2.71 9.02
CA SER A 115 -34.24 -3.38 9.99
C SER A 115 -34.17 -4.92 10.03
N PRO A 116 -33.01 -5.52 10.43
CA PRO A 116 -31.80 -4.91 10.99
C PRO A 116 -30.53 -5.09 10.13
N SER A 117 -29.58 -4.16 10.34
CA SER A 117 -28.20 -4.19 9.86
C SER A 117 -27.55 -5.55 10.09
N ALA A 118 -27.31 -6.27 9.01
CA ALA A 118 -26.37 -7.37 8.98
C ALA A 118 -24.96 -6.77 8.96
N GLU A 119 -24.33 -6.82 10.14
CA GLU A 119 -22.87 -6.85 10.29
C GLU A 119 -22.29 -7.76 9.20
N LYS A 120 -21.54 -7.15 8.27
CA LYS A 120 -20.69 -7.90 7.37
C LYS A 120 -19.49 -8.34 8.18
N GLU A 121 -19.61 -9.57 8.66
CA GLU A 121 -18.57 -10.46 9.12
C GLU A 121 -17.38 -10.40 8.14
N GLU A 122 -16.41 -9.53 8.43
CA GLU A 122 -15.12 -9.52 7.77
C GLU A 122 -14.34 -10.73 8.27
N GLU A 123 -14.31 -11.73 7.40
CA GLU A 123 -13.48 -12.92 7.44
C GLU A 123 -12.07 -12.59 7.97
N LYS A 124 -11.82 -12.95 9.25
CA LYS A 124 -10.50 -12.88 9.90
C LYS A 124 -9.53 -13.77 9.12
N LYS A 125 -8.80 -13.20 8.15
CA LYS A 125 -7.49 -13.72 7.77
C LYS A 125 -6.56 -13.50 8.96
N GLU A 126 -6.30 -14.55 9.73
CA GLU A 126 -5.28 -14.53 10.77
C GLU A 126 -3.94 -14.13 10.14
N LEU A 127 -3.36 -13.02 10.61
CA LEU A 127 -2.00 -12.64 10.20
C LEU A 127 -1.02 -13.75 10.59
N THR A 128 -0.07 -14.07 9.72
CA THR A 128 0.98 -15.03 10.06
C THR A 128 1.87 -14.47 11.19
N PRO A 129 2.49 -15.32 12.02
CA PRO A 129 3.44 -14.88 13.05
C PRO A 129 4.58 -14.01 12.49
N GLU A 130 4.99 -14.25 11.24
CA GLU A 130 6.00 -13.47 10.52
C GLU A 130 5.50 -12.05 10.20
N GLN A 131 4.26 -11.93 9.72
CA GLN A 131 3.64 -10.62 9.46
C GLN A 131 3.44 -9.82 10.75
N ILE A 132 3.05 -10.49 11.84
CA ILE A 132 2.91 -9.87 13.16
C ILE A 132 4.27 -9.33 13.63
N THR A 133 5.33 -10.13 13.47
CA THR A 133 6.70 -9.72 13.82
C THR A 133 7.15 -8.53 12.96
N GLN A 134 6.92 -8.58 11.65
CA GLN A 134 7.26 -7.50 10.72
C GLN A 134 6.58 -6.18 11.11
N TYR A 135 5.27 -6.19 11.39
CA TYR A 135 4.56 -4.99 11.83
C TYR A 135 5.07 -4.50 13.19
N GLN A 136 5.40 -5.39 14.11
CA GLN A 136 6.00 -5.00 15.40
C GLN A 136 7.37 -4.33 15.24
N ASP A 137 8.20 -4.83 14.33
CA ASP A 137 9.53 -4.25 14.09
C ASP A 137 9.42 -2.89 13.39
N GLN A 138 8.49 -2.74 12.45
CA GLN A 138 8.17 -1.43 11.86
C GLN A 138 7.70 -0.40 12.91
N ILE A 139 6.84 -0.82 13.84
CA ILE A 139 6.36 0.06 14.91
C ILE A 139 7.52 0.45 15.84
N LYS A 140 8.42 -0.48 16.19
CA LYS A 140 9.60 -0.17 17.01
C LYS A 140 10.56 0.78 16.32
N GLU A 141 10.80 0.58 15.02
CA GLU A 141 11.70 1.43 14.25
C GLU A 141 11.15 2.86 14.13
N LEU A 142 9.87 3.01 13.77
CA LEU A 142 9.18 4.30 13.76
C LEU A 142 9.16 4.95 15.14
N GLN A 143 8.92 4.18 16.21
CA GLN A 143 9.03 4.68 17.57
C GLN A 143 10.43 5.24 17.85
N GLY A 144 11.50 4.53 17.47
CA GLY A 144 12.87 5.02 17.64
C GLY A 144 13.16 6.30 16.87
N GLN A 145 12.59 6.46 15.67
CA GLN A 145 12.68 7.70 14.90
C GLN A 145 11.92 8.84 15.58
N VAL A 146 10.72 8.57 16.11
CA VAL A 146 9.95 9.55 16.90
C VAL A 146 10.73 9.96 18.14
N ASP A 147 11.28 9.02 18.90
CA ASP A 147 12.08 9.31 20.10
C ASP A 147 13.34 10.12 19.75
N THR A 148 13.97 9.86 18.59
CA THR A 148 15.10 10.64 18.08
C THR A 148 14.68 12.07 17.73
N ALA A 149 13.54 12.25 17.07
CA ALA A 149 12.99 13.56 16.74
C ALA A 149 12.62 14.34 18.02
N ILE A 150 12.03 13.68 19.00
CA ILE A 150 11.76 14.25 20.33
C ILE A 150 13.05 14.70 21.00
N GLY A 151 14.11 13.88 20.99
CA GLY A 151 15.42 14.23 21.55
C GLY A 151 16.09 15.42 20.87
N ARG A 152 15.77 15.69 19.60
CA ARG A 152 16.21 16.87 18.85
C ARG A 152 15.30 18.09 19.03
N ALA A 153 14.24 17.96 19.83
CA ALA A 153 13.17 18.94 19.97
C ALA A 153 12.47 19.31 18.65
N ASP A 154 12.48 18.41 17.66
CA ASP A 154 11.83 18.61 16.36
C ASP A 154 10.38 18.10 16.42
N LYS A 155 9.49 18.98 16.86
CA LYS A 155 8.06 18.68 17.02
C LYS A 155 7.37 18.33 15.70
N THR A 156 7.80 18.93 14.59
CA THR A 156 7.19 18.71 13.27
C THR A 156 7.53 17.30 12.80
N ALA A 157 8.82 16.95 12.79
CA ALA A 157 9.26 15.62 12.41
C ALA A 157 8.67 14.54 13.34
N ALA A 158 8.60 14.80 14.65
CA ALA A 158 8.03 13.86 15.59
C ALA A 158 6.53 13.62 15.37
N ASN A 159 5.75 14.65 15.01
CA ASN A 159 4.33 14.49 14.66
C ASN A 159 4.13 13.76 13.33
N GLU A 160 4.93 14.05 12.30
CA GLU A 160 4.85 13.38 11.01
C GLU A 160 5.08 11.87 11.16
N LEU A 161 6.15 11.49 11.86
CA LEU A 161 6.47 10.09 12.16
C LEU A 161 5.42 9.43 13.06
N PHE A 162 4.88 10.16 14.04
CA PHE A 162 3.83 9.64 14.92
C PHE A 162 2.53 9.31 14.18
N ASN A 163 2.16 10.08 13.16
CA ASN A 163 0.91 9.87 12.42
C ASN A 163 0.88 8.53 11.65
N GLU A 164 2.04 7.92 11.39
CA GLU A 164 2.12 6.60 10.74
C GLU A 164 1.90 5.43 11.72
N LEU A 165 2.21 5.61 13.01
CA LEU A 165 2.15 4.56 14.01
C LEU A 165 0.73 3.97 14.21
N PRO A 166 -0.36 4.76 14.33
CA PRO A 166 -1.71 4.21 14.48
C PRO A 166 -2.14 3.30 13.32
N GLY A 167 -1.74 3.65 12.09
CA GLY A 167 -2.10 2.88 10.90
C GLY A 167 -1.45 1.49 10.86
N ILE A 168 -0.24 1.35 11.42
CA ILE A 168 0.46 0.07 11.49
C ILE A 168 -0.03 -0.74 12.70
N VAL A 169 -0.27 -0.09 13.84
CA VAL A 169 -0.85 -0.72 15.03
C VAL A 169 -2.24 -1.29 14.72
N ALA A 170 -3.05 -0.64 13.89
CA ALA A 170 -4.37 -1.13 13.48
C ALA A 170 -4.33 -2.48 12.73
N LYS A 171 -3.19 -2.83 12.12
CA LYS A 171 -2.99 -4.10 11.39
C LYS A 171 -2.61 -5.26 12.31
N LEU A 172 -2.18 -5.00 13.54
CA LEU A 172 -1.82 -6.05 14.50
C LEU A 172 -3.06 -6.79 15.04
N PRO A 173 -2.92 -7.98 15.65
CA PRO A 173 -4.01 -8.62 16.38
C PRO A 173 -4.46 -7.79 17.60
N ASP A 174 -5.71 -7.94 18.03
CA ASP A 174 -6.30 -7.14 19.12
C ASP A 174 -5.52 -7.21 20.44
N ALA A 175 -4.89 -8.35 20.74
CA ALA A 175 -4.01 -8.51 21.89
C ALA A 175 -2.84 -7.51 21.86
N LYS A 176 -2.21 -7.35 20.70
CA LYS A 176 -1.08 -6.43 20.49
C LYS A 176 -1.53 -4.99 20.34
N LYS A 177 -2.70 -4.73 19.75
CA LYS A 177 -3.29 -3.37 19.74
C LYS A 177 -3.46 -2.82 21.15
N LYS A 178 -3.94 -3.65 22.09
CA LYS A 178 -4.13 -3.26 23.50
C LYS A 178 -2.80 -2.94 24.19
N GLU A 179 -1.70 -3.62 23.84
CA GLU A 179 -0.35 -3.33 24.36
C GLU A 179 0.19 -1.98 23.83
N TRP A 180 -0.13 -1.63 22.59
CA TRP A 180 0.42 -0.43 21.92
C TRP A 180 -0.37 0.85 22.19
N LYS A 181 -1.67 0.75 22.46
CA LYS A 181 -2.54 1.90 22.75
C LYS A 181 -1.98 2.85 23.84
N PRO A 182 -1.59 2.39 25.04
CA PRO A 182 -1.04 3.30 26.05
C PRO A 182 0.31 3.90 25.66
N LYS A 183 1.12 3.18 24.86
CA LYS A 183 2.43 3.67 24.38
C LYS A 183 2.26 4.82 23.38
N LEU A 184 1.28 4.72 22.48
CA LEU A 184 0.95 5.80 21.55
C LEU A 184 0.47 7.05 22.28
N ASP A 185 -0.36 6.90 23.31
CA ASP A 185 -0.82 8.04 24.11
C ASP A 185 0.34 8.73 24.85
N GLU A 186 1.30 7.96 25.36
CA GLU A 186 2.50 8.49 26.01
C GLU A 186 3.42 9.22 25.02
N LEU A 187 3.67 8.62 23.85
CA LEU A 187 4.44 9.24 22.76
C LEU A 187 3.80 10.56 22.32
N LYS A 188 2.47 10.59 22.16
CA LYS A 188 1.76 11.81 21.78
C LYS A 188 1.92 12.92 22.81
N LYS A 189 1.81 12.60 24.11
CA LYS A 189 2.05 13.56 25.18
C LYS A 189 3.48 14.11 25.17
N LYS A 190 4.49 13.26 24.90
CA LYS A 190 5.89 13.68 24.76
C LYS A 190 6.06 14.67 23.61
N ILE A 191 5.46 14.40 22.46
CA ILE A 191 5.50 15.29 21.29
C ILE A 191 4.77 16.61 21.56
N ASP A 192 3.60 16.56 22.19
CA ASP A 192 2.81 17.76 22.48
C ASP A 192 3.50 18.65 23.52
N GLY A 193 4.30 18.06 24.41
CA GLY A 193 5.16 18.75 25.38
C GLY A 193 6.42 19.38 24.81
N LEU A 194 6.76 19.14 23.53
CA LEU A 194 7.81 19.90 22.84
C LEU A 194 7.24 21.29 22.51
N GLY A 195 7.82 22.31 23.13
CA GLY A 195 7.44 23.72 22.97
C GLY A 195 7.78 24.25 21.59
#